data_AF-A0A1B6IZT8-F1
#
_entry.id   AF-A0A1B6IZT8-F1
#
_cell.length_a   1.000
_cell.length_b   1.000
_cell.length_c   1.000
_cell.angle_alpha   90.00
_cell.angle_beta   90.00
_cell.angle_gamma   90.00
#
_symmetry.space_group_name_H-M   'P 1'
#
loop_
_entity.id
_entity.type
_entity.pdbx_description
1 polymer ?
#
loop_
_entity_poly.entity_id
_entity_poly.type
_entity_poly.pdbx_seq_one_letter_code
_entity_poly.pdbx_strand_id
1 'polypeptide(L)'
;RHVSRRDFFSVFYEQLRDDPAVQDITKVEESYVPLIKMKFHGISIDLTFARLNVPAIRDSINLLNDAILRSIDEKCIVSLNGSRVTDAILSLVPAPDAFHGALRAVKLWAKRRLIYGATYGYFGGVAFAICVARVCQMYPSACSYDILRCFFEQLSTWKWPSPVMLCPVVDLNYHLKVWDPKVNPVDRYHKMPVITPAYPSMCSTHTVTQSTAAHITSELVRGSEILKATSS
;
A
#
# COMPACT_ATOMS: atom_id res chain seq x y z
N ARG A 1 24.77 3.98 -16.27
CA ARG A 1 23.63 4.81 -16.75
C ARG A 1 23.15 4.30 -18.11
N HIS A 2 22.45 3.16 -18.18
CA HIS A 2 22.32 2.44 -19.47
C HIS A 2 20.97 1.79 -19.76
N VAL A 3 20.04 1.69 -18.80
CA VAL A 3 18.73 1.04 -19.01
C VAL A 3 17.61 2.05 -18.78
N SER A 4 16.78 2.28 -19.78
CA SER A 4 15.63 3.18 -19.76
C SER A 4 14.31 2.42 -19.64
N ARG A 5 13.22 3.15 -19.34
CA ARG A 5 11.87 2.58 -19.36
C ARG A 5 11.47 2.08 -20.75
N ARG A 6 11.97 2.72 -21.80
CA ARG A 6 11.79 2.24 -23.18
C ARG A 6 12.41 0.86 -23.35
N ASP A 7 13.62 0.64 -22.85
CA ASP A 7 14.31 -0.65 -22.94
C ASP A 7 13.56 -1.76 -22.18
N PHE A 8 12.92 -1.41 -21.05
CA PHE A 8 12.03 -2.32 -20.32
C PHE A 8 10.82 -2.75 -21.17
N PHE A 9 10.17 -1.82 -21.86
CA PHE A 9 9.00 -2.12 -22.70
C PHE A 9 9.34 -2.61 -24.10
N SER A 10 10.57 -2.46 -24.59
CA SER A 10 11.01 -3.02 -25.87
C SER A 10 11.85 -4.28 -25.66
N VAL A 11 13.11 -4.14 -25.27
CA VAL A 11 14.10 -5.22 -25.21
C VAL A 11 13.68 -6.30 -24.23
N PHE A 12 13.41 -5.92 -22.97
CA PHE A 12 13.07 -6.91 -21.94
C PHE A 12 11.71 -7.57 -22.19
N TYR A 13 10.75 -6.82 -22.74
CA TYR A 13 9.48 -7.39 -23.14
C TYR A 13 9.63 -8.47 -24.22
N GLU A 14 10.39 -8.23 -25.29
CA GLU A 14 10.57 -9.25 -26.32
C GLU A 14 11.32 -10.48 -25.77
N GLN A 15 12.31 -10.27 -24.87
CA GLN A 15 12.96 -11.38 -24.15
C GLN A 15 11.98 -12.22 -23.34
N LEU A 16 11.04 -11.59 -22.63
CA LEU A 16 9.99 -12.30 -21.90
C LEU A 16 9.03 -13.02 -22.86
N ARG A 17 8.69 -12.39 -23.98
CA ARG A 17 7.77 -12.96 -24.97
C ARG A 17 8.32 -14.23 -25.63
N ASP A 18 9.64 -14.31 -25.81
CA ASP A 18 10.32 -15.47 -26.39
C ASP A 18 10.48 -16.64 -25.41
N ASP A 19 10.20 -16.44 -24.11
CA ASP A 19 10.26 -17.49 -23.10
C ASP A 19 8.99 -18.37 -23.16
N PRO A 20 9.11 -19.71 -23.37
CA PRO A 20 7.96 -20.61 -23.46
C PRO A 20 7.13 -20.73 -22.17
N ALA A 21 7.68 -20.31 -21.01
CA ALA A 21 6.97 -20.28 -19.74
C ALA A 21 6.03 -19.06 -19.60
N VAL A 22 6.18 -18.05 -20.47
CA VAL A 22 5.39 -16.82 -20.46
C VAL A 22 4.14 -16.97 -21.31
N GLN A 23 3.00 -16.61 -20.73
CA GLN A 23 1.68 -16.59 -21.36
C GLN A 23 0.98 -15.25 -21.09
N ASP A 24 -0.01 -14.89 -21.90
CA ASP A 24 -0.86 -13.70 -21.72
C ASP A 24 -0.07 -12.39 -21.47
N ILE A 25 1.10 -12.23 -22.10
CA ILE A 25 1.96 -11.06 -21.88
C ILE A 25 1.36 -9.80 -22.54
N THR A 26 1.36 -8.67 -21.82
CA THR A 26 0.79 -7.39 -22.30
C THR A 26 1.53 -6.20 -21.66
N LYS A 27 1.78 -5.15 -22.46
CA LYS A 27 2.36 -3.87 -21.99
C LYS A 27 1.25 -2.92 -21.54
N VAL A 28 1.45 -2.26 -20.39
CA VAL A 28 0.60 -1.16 -19.90
C VAL A 28 1.48 0.06 -19.63
N GLU A 29 1.78 0.81 -20.68
CA GLU A 29 2.73 1.94 -20.63
C GLU A 29 2.07 3.22 -20.10
N GLU A 30 0.86 3.53 -20.58
CA GLU A 30 0.13 4.76 -20.27
C GLU A 30 -0.78 4.60 -19.05
N SER A 31 -0.18 4.35 -17.88
CA SER A 31 -0.90 4.24 -16.61
C SER A 31 -0.19 4.98 -15.48
N TYR A 32 -0.83 5.08 -14.30
CA TYR A 32 -0.22 5.72 -13.13
C TYR A 32 1.13 5.08 -12.77
N VAL A 33 1.17 3.73 -12.73
CA VAL A 33 2.40 2.92 -12.57
C VAL A 33 2.55 2.02 -13.81
N PRO A 34 3.41 2.38 -14.78
CA PRO A 34 3.65 1.59 -15.98
C PRO A 34 4.19 0.19 -15.65
N LEU A 35 3.64 -0.83 -16.30
CA LEU A 35 3.97 -2.23 -15.99
C LEU A 35 3.77 -3.18 -17.19
N ILE A 36 4.43 -4.34 -17.13
CA ILE A 36 4.16 -5.50 -18.00
C ILE A 36 3.36 -6.51 -17.19
N LYS A 37 2.24 -6.98 -17.75
CA LYS A 37 1.46 -8.09 -17.18
C LYS A 37 1.81 -9.36 -17.92
N MET A 38 1.90 -10.48 -17.21
CA MET A 38 2.04 -11.81 -17.82
C MET A 38 1.54 -12.90 -16.88
N LYS A 39 1.44 -14.11 -17.39
CA LYS A 39 1.45 -15.34 -16.59
C LYS A 39 2.76 -16.07 -16.82
N PHE A 40 3.52 -16.32 -15.75
CA PHE A 40 4.74 -17.13 -15.81
C PHE A 40 4.46 -18.45 -15.10
N HIS A 41 4.56 -19.58 -15.81
CA HIS A 41 4.13 -20.89 -15.31
C HIS A 41 2.71 -20.88 -14.70
N GLY A 42 1.77 -20.16 -15.35
CA GLY A 42 0.38 -20.04 -14.89
C GLY A 42 0.14 -19.06 -13.73
N ILE A 43 1.19 -18.48 -13.15
CA ILE A 43 1.09 -17.49 -12.07
C ILE A 43 1.04 -16.09 -12.67
N SER A 44 0.01 -15.32 -12.34
CA SER A 44 -0.09 -13.91 -12.76
C SER A 44 0.98 -13.05 -12.10
N ILE A 45 1.74 -12.31 -12.91
CA ILE A 45 2.81 -11.40 -12.50
C ILE A 45 2.58 -10.04 -13.14
N ASP A 46 2.62 -9.00 -12.30
CA ASP A 46 2.68 -7.59 -12.72
C ASP A 46 4.12 -7.09 -12.46
N LEU A 47 4.87 -6.81 -13.53
CA LEU A 47 6.24 -6.33 -13.47
C LEU A 47 6.30 -4.81 -13.64
N THR A 48 6.80 -4.11 -12.62
CA THR A 48 7.07 -2.67 -12.69
C THR A 48 8.55 -2.40 -12.97
N PHE A 49 8.86 -1.17 -13.39
CA PHE A 49 10.23 -0.75 -13.65
C PHE A 49 10.56 0.57 -12.97
N ALA A 50 11.70 0.58 -12.26
CA ALA A 50 12.32 1.76 -11.73
C ALA A 50 13.81 1.80 -12.05
N ARG A 51 14.27 2.95 -12.53
CA ARG A 51 15.68 3.24 -12.79
C ARG A 51 16.23 4.06 -11.62
N LEU A 52 17.28 3.56 -11.00
CA LEU A 52 17.99 4.25 -9.94
C LEU A 52 19.19 5.04 -10.49
N ASN A 53 19.53 6.15 -9.84
CA ASN A 53 20.70 6.98 -10.19
C ASN A 53 21.98 6.42 -9.55
N VAL A 54 22.27 5.14 -9.79
CA VAL A 54 23.49 4.45 -9.32
C VAL A 54 24.21 3.80 -10.51
N PRO A 55 25.54 3.67 -10.47
CA PRO A 55 26.30 3.09 -11.58
C PRO A 55 26.01 1.59 -11.79
N ALA A 56 25.72 0.87 -10.70
CA ALA A 56 25.38 -0.55 -10.70
C ALA A 56 24.41 -0.85 -9.55
N ILE A 57 23.54 -1.86 -9.74
CA ILE A 57 22.69 -2.41 -8.68
C ILE A 57 23.51 -3.44 -7.92
N ARG A 58 23.64 -3.27 -6.60
CA ARG A 58 24.31 -4.22 -5.70
C ARG A 58 23.25 -5.00 -4.92
N ASP A 59 23.56 -6.23 -4.54
CA ASP A 59 22.66 -7.06 -3.73
C ASP A 59 22.32 -6.41 -2.37
N SER A 60 23.24 -5.60 -1.85
CA SER A 60 23.07 -4.86 -0.60
C SER A 60 22.24 -3.57 -0.74
N ILE A 61 21.54 -3.35 -1.85
CA ILE A 61 20.80 -2.11 -2.07
C ILE A 61 19.62 -2.01 -1.11
N ASN A 62 19.60 -0.94 -0.31
CA ASN A 62 18.50 -0.68 0.62
C ASN A 62 17.47 0.23 -0.04
N LEU A 63 16.34 -0.34 -0.46
CA LEU A 63 15.25 0.43 -1.05
C LEU A 63 14.56 1.37 -0.06
N LEU A 64 14.67 1.16 1.26
CA LEU A 64 14.11 2.07 2.27
C LEU A 64 14.94 3.35 2.45
N ASN A 65 16.18 3.39 1.95
CA ASN A 65 16.98 4.62 2.00
C ASN A 65 16.41 5.69 1.07
N ASP A 66 15.82 6.75 1.63
CA ASP A 66 15.19 7.83 0.87
C ASP A 66 16.14 8.54 -0.10
N ALA A 67 17.45 8.53 0.16
CA ALA A 67 18.44 9.14 -0.73
C ALA A 67 18.42 8.56 -2.15
N ILE A 68 17.94 7.32 -2.32
CA ILE A 68 17.77 6.72 -3.66
C ILE A 68 16.77 7.50 -4.51
N LEU A 69 15.82 8.22 -3.91
CA LEU A 69 14.77 8.94 -4.63
C LEU A 69 15.22 10.31 -5.17
N ARG A 70 16.44 10.75 -4.85
CA ARG A 70 16.97 12.04 -5.34
C ARG A 70 17.12 12.03 -6.85
N SER A 71 16.51 13.02 -7.50
CA SER A 71 16.63 13.24 -8.95
C SER A 71 16.21 12.04 -9.80
N ILE A 72 15.25 11.25 -9.31
CA ILE A 72 14.60 10.17 -10.06
C ILE A 72 13.29 10.69 -10.67
N ASP A 73 12.93 10.19 -11.86
CA ASP A 73 11.65 10.54 -12.49
C ASP A 73 10.44 10.03 -11.69
N GLU A 74 9.34 10.79 -11.75
CA GLU A 74 8.12 10.49 -10.99
C GLU A 74 7.59 9.06 -11.22
N LYS A 75 7.70 8.54 -12.46
CA LYS A 75 7.27 7.17 -12.79
C LYS A 75 8.11 6.11 -12.09
N CYS A 76 9.41 6.34 -11.92
CA CYS A 76 10.28 5.48 -11.13
C CYS A 76 9.95 5.57 -9.63
N ILE A 77 9.65 6.76 -9.11
CA ILE A 77 9.26 6.94 -7.70
C ILE A 77 8.00 6.13 -7.38
N VAL A 78 6.93 6.28 -8.18
CA VAL A 78 5.69 5.52 -7.95
C VAL A 78 5.87 4.01 -8.13
N SER A 79 6.81 3.58 -8.99
CA SER A 79 7.15 2.16 -9.18
C SER A 79 7.92 1.58 -7.99
N LEU A 80 8.79 2.36 -7.34
CA LEU A 80 9.53 1.96 -6.13
C LEU A 80 8.64 1.94 -4.89
N ASN A 81 7.66 2.84 -4.83
CA ASN A 81 6.82 3.01 -3.64
C ASN A 81 6.07 1.73 -3.24
N GLY A 82 5.69 0.86 -4.18
CA GLY A 82 5.06 -0.42 -3.87
C GLY A 82 5.91 -1.30 -2.93
N SER A 83 7.19 -1.50 -3.29
CA SER A 83 8.13 -2.27 -2.46
C SER A 83 8.44 -1.53 -1.17
N ARG A 84 8.80 -0.24 -1.27
CA ARG A 84 9.19 0.59 -0.12
C ARG A 84 8.11 0.66 0.95
N VAL A 85 6.84 0.80 0.57
CA VAL A 85 5.73 0.82 1.52
C VAL A 85 5.54 -0.54 2.18
N THR A 86 5.66 -1.63 1.42
CA THR A 86 5.55 -2.99 1.97
C THR A 86 6.65 -3.26 3.01
N ASP A 87 7.90 -2.96 2.64
CA ASP A 87 9.06 -3.16 3.51
C ASP A 87 8.98 -2.25 4.74
N ALA A 88 8.53 -1.00 4.58
CA ALA A 88 8.33 -0.06 5.68
C ALA A 88 7.25 -0.55 6.65
N ILE A 89 6.11 -1.05 6.16
CA ILE A 89 5.07 -1.65 7.02
C ILE A 89 5.65 -2.80 7.83
N LEU A 90 6.36 -3.74 7.20
CA LEU A 90 6.96 -4.88 7.89
C LEU A 90 7.99 -4.46 8.95
N SER A 91 8.80 -3.43 8.66
CA SER A 91 9.77 -2.90 9.63
C SER A 91 9.13 -2.20 10.85
N LEU A 92 7.86 -1.77 10.73
CA LEU A 92 7.12 -1.03 11.74
C LEU A 92 6.15 -1.90 12.55
N VAL A 93 6.03 -3.19 12.20
CA VAL A 93 5.17 -4.16 12.87
C VAL A 93 5.97 -4.92 13.94
N PRO A 94 5.57 -4.89 15.21
CA PRO A 94 6.31 -5.55 16.30
C PRO A 94 6.23 -7.09 16.26
N ALA A 95 5.12 -7.65 15.76
CA ALA A 95 4.89 -9.09 15.68
C ALA A 95 4.36 -9.48 14.28
N PRO A 96 5.25 -9.83 13.32
CA PRO A 96 4.86 -10.14 11.95
C PRO A 96 3.83 -11.25 11.84
N ASP A 97 3.96 -12.35 12.58
CA ASP A 97 3.00 -13.47 12.50
C ASP A 97 1.58 -13.04 12.90
N ALA A 98 1.47 -12.26 13.98
CA ALA A 98 0.20 -11.71 14.45
C ALA A 98 -0.45 -10.82 13.35
N PHE A 99 0.35 -9.92 12.76
CA PHE A 99 -0.03 -9.04 11.67
C PHE A 99 -0.50 -9.82 10.43
N HIS A 100 0.26 -10.82 9.98
CA HIS A 100 -0.09 -11.62 8.81
C HIS A 100 -1.40 -12.38 9.00
N GLY A 101 -1.60 -12.99 10.17
CA GLY A 101 -2.85 -13.69 10.50
C GLY A 101 -4.06 -12.75 10.52
N ALA A 102 -3.95 -11.61 11.20
CA ALA A 102 -5.02 -10.62 11.26
C ALA A 102 -5.32 -9.98 9.90
N LEU A 103 -4.31 -9.60 9.13
CA LEU A 103 -4.48 -8.99 7.81
C LEU A 103 -5.16 -9.93 6.82
N ARG A 104 -4.88 -11.24 6.87
CA ARG A 104 -5.59 -12.26 6.06
C ARG A 104 -7.08 -12.26 6.38
N ALA A 105 -7.44 -12.27 7.67
CA ALA A 105 -8.83 -12.23 8.11
C ALA A 105 -9.53 -10.93 7.68
N VAL A 106 -8.90 -9.77 7.88
CA VAL A 106 -9.44 -8.47 7.45
C VAL A 106 -9.64 -8.41 5.94
N LYS A 107 -8.67 -8.87 5.13
CA LYS A 107 -8.83 -8.86 3.66
C LYS A 107 -9.96 -9.79 3.19
N LEU A 108 -10.12 -10.95 3.82
CA LEU A 108 -11.23 -11.86 3.52
C LEU A 108 -12.57 -11.21 3.89
N TRP A 109 -12.68 -10.66 5.10
CA TRP A 109 -13.86 -9.93 5.57
C TRP A 109 -14.22 -8.79 4.62
N ALA A 110 -13.28 -7.89 4.31
CA ALA A 110 -13.54 -6.72 3.46
C ALA A 110 -14.04 -7.11 2.07
N LYS A 111 -13.50 -8.19 1.48
CA LYS A 111 -13.99 -8.74 0.21
C LYS A 111 -15.41 -9.29 0.34
N ARG A 112 -15.71 -10.06 1.39
CA ARG A 112 -17.05 -10.64 1.63
C ARG A 112 -18.11 -9.58 1.95
N ARG A 113 -17.69 -8.43 2.47
CA ARG A 113 -18.56 -7.29 2.78
C ARG A 113 -18.59 -6.23 1.67
N LEU A 114 -17.94 -6.48 0.53
CA LEU A 114 -17.94 -5.60 -0.64
C LEU A 114 -17.40 -4.18 -0.35
N ILE A 115 -16.42 -4.08 0.54
CA ILE A 115 -15.74 -2.82 0.92
C ILE A 115 -14.22 -2.89 0.62
N TYR A 116 -13.84 -3.67 -0.40
CA TYR A 116 -12.45 -3.84 -0.84
C TYR A 116 -12.28 -3.35 -2.28
N GLY A 117 -11.50 -2.27 -2.49
CA GLY A 117 -11.12 -1.78 -3.81
C GLY A 117 -11.04 -0.26 -3.91
N ALA A 118 -9.82 0.26 -4.06
CA ALA A 118 -9.55 1.71 -4.17
C ALA A 118 -10.25 2.37 -5.37
N THR A 119 -10.33 1.68 -6.51
CA THR A 119 -11.01 2.15 -7.73
C THR A 119 -12.51 2.40 -7.51
N TYR A 120 -13.12 1.74 -6.53
CA TYR A 120 -14.54 1.88 -6.19
C TYR A 120 -14.77 2.84 -5.00
N GLY A 121 -13.75 3.59 -4.60
CA GLY A 121 -13.82 4.49 -3.44
C GLY A 121 -13.81 3.78 -2.08
N TYR A 122 -13.38 2.52 -2.02
CA TYR A 122 -13.18 1.76 -0.78
C TYR A 122 -11.70 1.61 -0.45
N PHE A 123 -11.38 0.94 0.66
CA PHE A 123 -9.99 0.69 1.04
C PHE A 123 -9.35 -0.36 0.12
N GLY A 124 -8.11 -0.09 -0.30
CA GLY A 124 -7.27 -1.06 -0.99
C GLY A 124 -6.51 -1.97 -0.03
N GLY A 125 -5.76 -2.93 -0.58
CA GLY A 125 -4.96 -3.87 0.23
C GLY A 125 -3.93 -3.19 1.12
N VAL A 126 -3.25 -2.15 0.62
CA VAL A 126 -2.26 -1.39 1.40
C VAL A 126 -2.90 -0.57 2.53
N ALA A 127 -4.09 0.00 2.31
CA ALA A 127 -4.81 0.75 3.33
C ALA A 127 -5.20 -0.15 4.51
N PHE A 128 -5.75 -1.34 4.22
CA PHE A 128 -6.02 -2.33 5.27
C PHE A 128 -4.75 -2.80 5.98
N ALA A 129 -3.65 -3.01 5.25
CA ALA A 129 -2.36 -3.37 5.84
C ALA A 129 -1.87 -2.30 6.82
N ILE A 130 -1.94 -1.02 6.45
CA ILE A 130 -1.57 0.10 7.33
C ILE A 130 -2.48 0.14 8.57
N CYS A 131 -3.80 -0.01 8.42
CA CYS A 131 -4.70 -0.02 9.58
C CYS A 131 -4.41 -1.19 10.53
N VAL A 132 -4.18 -2.40 10.02
CA VAL A 132 -3.84 -3.56 10.85
C VAL A 132 -2.47 -3.38 11.51
N ALA A 133 -1.47 -2.88 10.78
CA ALA A 133 -0.16 -2.58 11.32
C ALA A 133 -0.23 -1.53 12.44
N ARG A 134 -1.09 -0.52 12.32
CA ARG A 134 -1.31 0.48 13.37
C ARG A 134 -1.85 -0.16 14.64
N VAL A 135 -2.77 -1.12 14.51
CA VAL A 135 -3.28 -1.89 15.65
C VAL A 135 -2.18 -2.75 16.26
N CYS A 136 -1.31 -3.36 15.46
CA CYS A 136 -0.15 -4.08 15.97
C CYS A 136 0.78 -3.17 16.79
N GLN A 137 1.00 -1.91 16.37
CA GLN A 137 1.79 -0.94 17.16
C GLN A 137 1.14 -0.60 18.51
N MET A 138 -0.20 -0.56 18.57
CA MET A 138 -0.94 -0.29 19.81
C MET A 138 -0.96 -1.49 20.75
N TYR A 139 -0.85 -2.71 20.22
CA TYR A 139 -0.92 -3.96 20.97
C TYR A 139 0.23 -4.92 20.56
N PRO A 140 1.49 -4.60 20.93
CA PRO A 140 2.68 -5.23 20.35
C PRO A 140 2.84 -6.73 20.64
N SER A 141 2.19 -7.25 21.68
CA SER A 141 2.30 -8.65 22.11
C SER A 141 1.01 -9.45 21.87
N ALA A 142 0.01 -8.87 21.21
CA ALA A 142 -1.27 -9.51 20.98
C ALA A 142 -1.20 -10.58 19.88
N CYS A 143 -1.98 -11.65 20.02
CA CYS A 143 -2.11 -12.67 18.98
C CYS A 143 -2.98 -12.17 17.81
N SER A 144 -3.01 -12.89 16.68
CA SER A 144 -3.80 -12.49 15.51
C SER A 144 -5.29 -12.26 15.81
N TYR A 145 -5.88 -13.06 16.70
CA TYR A 145 -7.29 -12.90 17.09
C TYR A 145 -7.52 -11.58 17.83
N ASP A 146 -6.67 -11.27 18.80
CA ASP A 146 -6.74 -10.03 19.56
C ASP A 146 -6.50 -8.81 18.67
N ILE A 147 -5.54 -8.86 17.75
CA ILE A 147 -5.33 -7.81 16.75
C ILE A 147 -6.57 -7.61 15.89
N LEU A 148 -7.23 -8.71 15.47
CA LEU A 148 -8.47 -8.63 14.68
C LEU A 148 -9.59 -7.96 15.48
N ARG A 149 -9.79 -8.35 16.74
CA ARG A 149 -10.79 -7.73 17.65
C ARG A 149 -10.50 -6.26 17.86
N CYS A 150 -9.27 -5.92 18.24
CA CYS A 150 -8.83 -4.54 18.44
C CYS A 150 -8.93 -3.73 17.14
N PHE A 151 -8.72 -4.33 15.96
CA PHE A 151 -8.90 -3.64 14.68
C PHE A 151 -10.32 -3.11 14.53
N PHE A 152 -11.34 -3.94 14.77
CA PHE A 152 -12.72 -3.49 14.68
C PHE A 152 -13.08 -2.48 15.77
N GLU A 153 -12.66 -2.70 17.01
CA GLU A 153 -12.91 -1.76 18.12
C GLU A 153 -12.31 -0.37 17.85
N GLN A 154 -11.04 -0.32 17.47
CA GLN A 154 -10.32 0.94 17.23
C GLN A 154 -10.86 1.66 15.99
N LEU A 155 -11.03 0.95 14.87
CA LEU A 155 -11.43 1.59 13.61
C LEU A 155 -12.92 1.97 13.58
N SER A 156 -13.79 1.27 14.32
CA SER A 156 -15.21 1.62 14.44
C SER A 156 -15.46 2.94 15.18
N THR A 157 -14.54 3.32 16.09
CA THR A 157 -14.65 4.56 16.88
C THR A 157 -13.66 5.64 16.46
N TRP A 158 -12.86 5.36 15.43
CA TRP A 158 -11.82 6.26 14.95
C TRP A 158 -12.39 7.61 14.52
N LYS A 159 -11.78 8.70 15.00
CA LYS A 159 -12.26 10.07 14.79
C LYS A 159 -11.81 10.61 13.44
N TRP A 160 -12.37 10.06 12.36
CA TRP A 160 -12.17 10.57 11.01
C TRP A 160 -12.56 12.07 10.91
N PRO A 161 -11.81 12.90 10.18
CA PRO A 161 -10.74 12.56 9.24
C PRO A 161 -9.32 12.54 9.86
N SER A 162 -9.17 12.29 11.17
CA SER A 162 -7.83 12.10 11.76
C SER A 162 -7.09 10.96 11.04
N PRO A 163 -5.83 11.15 10.61
CA PRO A 163 -5.14 10.18 9.77
C PRO A 163 -4.65 8.97 10.56
N VAL A 164 -4.73 7.79 9.93
CA VAL A 164 -4.02 6.60 10.38
C VAL A 164 -2.59 6.66 9.85
N MET A 165 -1.61 6.72 10.76
CA MET A 165 -0.19 6.82 10.44
C MET A 165 0.62 5.80 11.25
N LEU A 166 1.62 5.16 10.64
CA LEU A 166 2.55 4.24 11.31
C LEU A 166 3.81 4.94 11.85
N CYS A 167 4.17 6.06 11.23
CA CYS A 167 5.30 6.90 11.58
C CYS A 167 4.98 8.36 11.26
N PRO A 168 5.73 9.33 11.80
CA PRO A 168 5.58 10.74 11.42
C PRO A 168 5.78 10.93 9.91
N VAL A 169 5.00 11.83 9.32
CA VAL A 169 5.22 12.30 7.95
C VAL A 169 6.41 13.27 7.95
N VAL A 170 7.36 13.05 7.06
CA VAL A 170 8.57 13.88 6.91
C VAL A 170 8.64 14.40 5.48
N ASP A 171 8.95 15.70 5.33
CA ASP A 171 9.35 16.26 4.04
C ASP A 171 10.86 16.45 3.99
N LEU A 172 11.52 15.74 3.07
CA LEU A 172 12.96 15.79 2.84
C LEU A 172 13.38 16.89 1.85
N ASN A 173 12.44 17.72 1.38
CA ASN A 173 12.66 18.79 0.41
C ASN A 173 13.22 18.29 -0.94
N TYR A 174 12.83 17.10 -1.40
CA TYR A 174 13.19 16.62 -2.74
C TYR A 174 12.24 17.13 -3.83
N HIS A 175 11.43 18.14 -3.52
CA HIS A 175 10.38 18.69 -4.39
C HIS A 175 9.34 17.64 -4.83
N LEU A 176 9.13 16.61 -4.01
CA LEU A 176 8.08 15.61 -4.20
C LEU A 176 6.83 16.00 -3.43
N LYS A 177 5.66 15.65 -3.95
CA LYS A 177 4.41 15.84 -3.24
C LYS A 177 4.35 14.91 -2.03
N VAL A 178 4.31 15.49 -0.83
CA VAL A 178 4.08 14.80 0.44
C VAL A 178 2.69 15.14 0.94
N TRP A 179 1.97 14.17 1.51
CA TRP A 179 0.66 14.41 2.11
C TRP A 179 0.79 15.35 3.30
N ASP A 180 0.21 16.54 3.19
CA ASP A 180 0.13 17.51 4.29
C ASP A 180 -1.15 18.35 4.15
N PRO A 181 -2.17 18.11 4.98
CA PRO A 181 -3.42 18.88 4.92
C PRO A 181 -3.25 20.36 5.33
N LYS A 182 -2.14 20.75 5.96
CA LYS A 182 -1.88 22.17 6.29
C LYS A 182 -1.39 22.94 5.08
N VAL A 183 -0.64 22.27 4.19
CA VAL A 183 -0.01 22.89 3.01
C VAL A 183 -0.88 22.68 1.76
N ASN A 184 -1.45 21.49 1.58
CA ASN A 184 -2.20 21.14 0.38
C ASN A 184 -3.71 21.15 0.62
N PRO A 185 -4.48 22.05 -0.02
CA PRO A 185 -5.93 22.09 0.10
C PRO A 185 -6.64 20.79 -0.25
N VAL A 186 -6.13 20.01 -1.21
CA VAL A 186 -6.74 18.75 -1.65
C VAL A 186 -6.72 17.72 -0.51
N ASP A 187 -5.62 17.68 0.24
CA ASP A 187 -5.41 16.71 1.30
C ASP A 187 -6.38 16.92 2.49
N ARG A 188 -6.89 18.15 2.67
CA ARG A 188 -7.92 18.48 3.67
C ARG A 188 -9.27 17.82 3.41
N TYR A 189 -9.56 17.46 2.16
CA TYR A 189 -10.85 16.90 1.77
C TYR A 189 -10.89 15.36 1.89
N HIS A 190 -9.77 14.71 2.19
CA HIS A 190 -9.72 13.26 2.40
C HIS A 190 -10.60 12.85 3.59
N LYS A 191 -11.52 11.91 3.36
CA LYS A 191 -12.54 11.52 4.35
C LYS A 191 -12.03 10.55 5.41
N MET A 192 -11.22 9.56 4.99
CA MET A 192 -10.65 8.54 5.87
C MET A 192 -9.17 8.35 5.59
N PRO A 193 -8.30 9.35 5.87
CA PRO A 193 -6.91 9.32 5.41
C PRO A 193 -6.09 8.20 6.08
N VAL A 194 -5.52 7.32 5.25
CA VAL A 194 -4.59 6.26 5.66
C VAL A 194 -3.27 6.47 4.94
N ILE A 195 -2.23 6.82 5.68
CA ILE A 195 -1.01 7.42 5.14
C ILE A 195 0.09 6.38 4.98
N THR A 196 0.72 6.34 3.81
CA THR A 196 1.83 5.43 3.53
C THR A 196 3.09 5.83 4.33
N PRO A 197 3.79 4.88 4.96
CA PRO A 197 4.92 5.18 5.86
C PRO A 197 6.22 5.55 5.13
N ALA A 198 6.41 5.10 3.89
CA ALA A 198 7.63 5.42 3.13
C ALA A 198 7.54 6.82 2.50
N TYR A 199 8.65 7.55 2.48
CA TYR A 199 8.76 8.83 1.77
C TYR A 199 8.67 8.63 0.24
N PRO A 200 8.01 9.53 -0.51
CA PRO A 200 7.10 10.57 0.00
C PRO A 200 5.78 9.97 0.48
N SER A 201 5.37 10.30 1.70
CA SER A 201 4.11 9.81 2.28
C SER A 201 2.91 10.33 1.50
N MET A 202 1.96 9.44 1.20
CA MET A 202 0.75 9.75 0.42
C MET A 202 -0.50 9.14 1.08
N CYS A 203 -1.67 9.69 0.78
CA CYS A 203 -2.94 9.12 1.21
C CYS A 203 -3.35 7.94 0.31
N SER A 204 -3.37 6.73 0.86
CA SER A 204 -3.77 5.50 0.16
C SER A 204 -5.28 5.35 -0.04
N THR A 205 -6.07 6.25 0.57
CA THR A 205 -7.54 6.25 0.59
C THR A 205 -8.13 7.56 0.05
N HIS A 206 -7.39 8.25 -0.82
CA HIS A 206 -7.82 9.53 -1.42
C HIS A 206 -9.10 9.43 -2.27
N THR A 207 -9.47 8.23 -2.74
CA THR A 207 -10.70 7.98 -3.50
C THR A 207 -11.94 7.78 -2.63
N VAL A 208 -11.80 7.74 -1.30
CA VAL A 208 -12.93 7.51 -0.39
C VAL A 208 -13.90 8.69 -0.43
N THR A 209 -15.17 8.39 -0.69
CA THR A 209 -16.28 9.34 -0.75
C THR A 209 -17.05 9.35 0.58
N GLN A 210 -17.99 10.28 0.73
CA GLN A 210 -18.88 10.29 1.91
C GLN A 210 -19.69 8.99 2.03
N SER A 211 -20.24 8.50 0.91
CA SER A 211 -21.08 7.29 0.89
C SER A 211 -20.28 6.03 1.23
N THR A 212 -19.09 5.88 0.64
CA THR A 212 -18.24 4.72 0.92
C THR A 212 -17.67 4.79 2.34
N ALA A 213 -17.34 5.97 2.86
CA ALA A 213 -16.94 6.15 4.25
C ALA A 213 -18.03 5.73 5.24
N ALA A 214 -19.29 6.10 4.98
CA ALA A 214 -20.42 5.68 5.81
C ALA A 214 -20.59 4.15 5.79
N HIS A 215 -20.47 3.52 4.62
CA HIS A 215 -20.58 2.07 4.49
C HIS A 215 -19.42 1.34 5.20
N ILE A 216 -18.18 1.79 5.03
CA ILE A 216 -17.02 1.23 5.76
C ILE A 216 -17.23 1.34 7.27
N THR A 217 -17.69 2.49 7.75
CA THR A 217 -17.93 2.72 9.18
C THR A 217 -18.99 1.77 9.73
N SER A 218 -20.11 1.60 9.01
CA SER A 218 -21.16 0.64 9.38
C SER A 218 -20.64 -0.79 9.48
N GLU A 219 -19.84 -1.23 8.50
CA GLU A 219 -19.26 -2.58 8.51
C GLU A 219 -18.21 -2.78 9.61
N LEU A 220 -17.46 -1.74 9.98
CA LEU A 220 -16.54 -1.78 11.12
C LEU A 220 -17.29 -1.91 12.45
N VAL A 221 -18.37 -1.15 12.64
CA VAL A 221 -19.25 -1.25 13.82
C VAL A 221 -19.83 -2.65 13.93
N ARG A 222 -20.41 -3.16 12.84
CA ARG A 222 -20.95 -4.52 12.77
C ARG A 222 -19.89 -5.59 13.11
N GLY A 223 -18.66 -5.44 12.60
CA GLY A 223 -17.56 -6.35 12.92
C GLY A 223 -17.18 -6.32 14.39
N SER A 224 -17.20 -5.14 15.02
CA SER A 224 -16.96 -4.95 16.45
C SER A 224 -18.03 -5.64 17.30
N GLU A 225 -19.31 -5.52 16.93
CA GLU A 225 -20.43 -6.17 17.62
C GLU A 225 -20.35 -7.70 17.58
N ILE A 226 -20.03 -8.27 16.40
CA ILE A 226 -19.89 -9.73 16.23
C ILE A 226 -18.80 -10.30 17.14
N LEU A 227 -17.63 -9.64 17.20
CA LEU A 227 -16.51 -10.13 18.01
C LEU A 227 -16.72 -9.95 19.51
N LYS A 228 -17.51 -8.94 19.92
CA LYS A 228 -17.94 -8.80 21.31
C LYS A 228 -18.85 -9.94 21.74
N ALA A 229 -19.83 -10.32 20.91
CA ALA A 229 -20.75 -11.42 21.20
C ALA A 229 -20.06 -12.80 21.25
N THR A 230 -18.88 -12.94 20.65
CA THR A 230 -18.12 -14.20 20.66
C THR A 230 -17.19 -14.33 21.88
N SER A 231 -16.96 -13.24 22.61
CA SER A 231 -16.09 -13.20 23.79
C SER A 231 -16.86 -13.33 25.11
N SER A 232 -18.18 -13.44 25.04
CA SER A 232 -19.13 -13.70 26.14
C SER A 232 -19.64 -15.14 26.07
#